data_AF-A0A512M6M6-F1
#
_entry.id   AF-A0A512M6M6-F1
#
_cell.length_a   1.000
_cell.length_b   1.000
_cell.length_c   1.000
_cell.angle_alpha   90.00
_cell.angle_beta   90.00
_cell.angle_gamma   90.00
#
_symmetry.space_group_name_H-M   'P 1'
#
loop_
_entity.id
_entity.type
_entity.pdbx_description
1 polymer ?
#
loop_
_entity_poly.entity_id
_entity_poly.type
_entity_poly.pdbx_seq_one_letter_code
_entity_poly.pdbx_strand_id
1 'polypeptide(L)'
;MSDIKFSDPELQRRYERTVSTLSILMGLPEELWPVFALMDAYDLFKHLEGEDSDKVRDIIQKLTSPELRPALRLWYQDPMETMNASAAEFRQRLSGLVGETL
;
A
#
# COMPACT_ATOMS: atom_id res chain seq x y z
N MET A 1 -13.02 -1.43 -8.15
CA MET A 1 -12.43 -1.88 -6.88
C MET A 1 -11.76 -3.22 -7.09
N SER A 2 -10.45 -3.31 -6.88
CA SER A 2 -9.70 -4.56 -6.99
C SER A 2 -10.12 -5.53 -5.89
N ASP A 3 -10.41 -6.78 -6.25
CA ASP A 3 -10.81 -7.86 -5.34
C ASP A 3 -9.59 -8.41 -4.58
N ILE A 4 -8.96 -7.56 -3.74
CA ILE A 4 -7.80 -7.97 -2.95
C ILE A 4 -8.27 -8.83 -1.79
N LYS A 5 -7.86 -10.11 -1.79
CA LYS A 5 -8.16 -11.07 -0.72
C LYS A 5 -6.97 -11.28 0.18
N PHE A 6 -7.13 -11.05 1.48
CA PHE A 6 -6.13 -11.38 2.48
C PHE A 6 -6.44 -12.70 3.17
N SER A 7 -5.40 -13.42 3.58
CA SER A 7 -5.59 -14.64 4.38
C SER A 7 -5.96 -14.29 5.83
N ASP A 8 -5.57 -13.11 6.30
CA ASP A 8 -5.85 -12.64 7.64
C ASP A 8 -7.10 -11.73 7.69
N PRO A 9 -8.11 -12.05 8.52
CA PRO A 9 -9.37 -11.31 8.58
C PRO A 9 -9.27 -9.96 9.32
N GLU A 10 -8.21 -9.73 10.11
CA GLU A 10 -7.93 -8.42 10.71
C GLU A 10 -7.33 -7.49 9.66
N LEU A 11 -6.40 -7.99 8.87
CA LEU A 11 -5.81 -7.28 7.75
C LEU A 11 -6.87 -6.89 6.70
N GLN A 12 -7.75 -7.82 6.33
CA GLN A 12 -8.87 -7.54 5.42
C GLN A 12 -9.72 -6.37 5.93
N ARG A 13 -10.12 -6.41 7.22
CA ARG A 13 -10.93 -5.35 7.84
C ARG A 13 -10.21 -4.01 7.88
N ARG A 14 -8.90 -4.02 8.16
CA ARG A 14 -8.08 -2.80 8.16
C ARG A 14 -8.04 -2.18 6.75
N TYR A 15 -7.75 -2.99 5.75
CA TYR A 15 -7.71 -2.57 4.35
C TYR A 15 -9.04 -1.94 3.91
N GLU A 16 -10.15 -2.65 4.12
CA GLU A 16 -11.49 -2.17 3.73
C GLU A 16 -11.89 -0.87 4.44
N ARG A 17 -11.56 -0.75 5.73
CA ARG A 17 -11.80 0.46 6.51
C ARG A 17 -11.00 1.64 5.97
N THR A 18 -9.73 1.43 5.64
CA THR A 18 -8.88 2.49 5.11
C THR A 18 -9.34 2.90 3.72
N VAL A 19 -9.67 1.96 2.83
CA VAL A 19 -10.28 2.27 1.51
C VAL A 19 -11.57 3.08 1.67
N SER A 20 -12.45 2.68 2.58
CA SER A 20 -13.70 3.41 2.86
C SER A 20 -13.47 4.81 3.44
N THR A 21 -12.34 5.03 4.11
CA THR A 21 -11.99 6.35 4.64
C THR A 21 -11.43 7.24 3.52
N LEU A 22 -10.58 6.68 2.66
CA LEU A 22 -10.00 7.37 1.51
C LEU A 22 -11.07 7.77 0.48
N SER A 23 -12.10 6.94 0.30
CA SER A 23 -13.21 7.27 -0.62
C SER A 23 -14.05 8.48 -0.20
N ILE A 24 -13.98 8.86 1.07
CA ILE A 24 -14.66 10.05 1.61
C ILE A 24 -13.78 11.30 1.45
N LEU A 25 -12.45 11.14 1.31
CA LEU A 25 -11.52 12.26 1.15
C LEU A 25 -11.51 12.75 -0.30
N MET A 26 -12.05 13.95 -0.53
CA MET A 26 -12.01 14.58 -1.85
C MET A 26 -10.57 14.86 -2.29
N GLY A 27 -10.20 14.37 -3.49
CA GLY A 27 -8.95 14.71 -4.17
C GLY A 27 -7.95 13.56 -4.35
N LEU A 28 -8.23 12.37 -3.80
CA LEU A 28 -7.38 11.20 -4.02
C LEU A 28 -7.92 10.31 -5.16
N PRO A 29 -7.14 10.06 -6.23
CA PRO A 29 -7.54 9.14 -7.30
C PRO A 29 -7.93 7.75 -6.76
N GLU A 30 -9.05 7.20 -7.24
CA GLU A 30 -9.58 5.91 -6.75
C GLU A 30 -8.61 4.76 -7.00
N GLU A 31 -7.80 4.87 -8.05
CA GLU A 31 -6.76 3.93 -8.43
C GLU A 31 -5.67 3.82 -7.37
N LEU A 32 -5.44 4.88 -6.58
CA LEU A 32 -4.42 4.90 -5.55
C LEU A 32 -4.91 4.39 -4.20
N TRP A 33 -6.23 4.30 -3.97
CA TRP A 33 -6.78 3.87 -2.68
C TRP A 33 -6.25 2.52 -2.21
N PRO A 34 -6.13 1.47 -3.08
CA PRO A 34 -5.57 0.20 -2.65
C PRO A 34 -4.11 0.31 -2.18
N VAL A 35 -3.30 1.14 -2.85
CA VAL A 35 -1.89 1.34 -2.51
C VAL A 35 -1.78 2.02 -1.15
N PHE A 36 -2.50 3.12 -0.94
CA PHE A 36 -2.49 3.83 0.34
C PHE A 36 -3.06 2.98 1.48
N ALA A 37 -4.11 2.19 1.24
CA ALA A 37 -4.67 1.30 2.25
C ALA A 37 -3.68 0.19 2.66
N LEU A 38 -2.94 -0.37 1.71
CA LEU A 38 -1.89 -1.35 1.97
C LEU A 38 -0.68 -0.73 2.70
N MET A 39 -0.30 0.51 2.38
CA MET A 39 0.76 1.24 3.09
C MET A 39 0.39 1.51 4.54
N ASP A 40 -0.83 1.99 4.80
CA ASP A 40 -1.34 2.23 6.14
C ASP A 40 -1.44 0.93 6.96
N ALA A 41 -1.82 -0.19 6.34
CA ALA A 41 -1.76 -1.51 6.97
C ALA A 41 -0.32 -1.94 7.25
N TYR A 42 0.61 -1.74 6.31
CA TYR A 42 2.02 -2.08 6.46
C TYR A 42 2.64 -1.37 7.66
N ASP A 43 2.48 -0.05 7.75
CA ASP A 43 3.04 0.75 8.84
C ASP A 43 2.50 0.30 10.20
N LEU A 44 1.20 0.04 10.28
CA LEU A 44 0.56 -0.45 11.50
C LEU A 44 1.10 -1.83 11.92
N PHE A 45 1.05 -2.83 11.03
CA PHE A 45 1.43 -4.20 11.40
C PHE A 45 2.94 -4.37 11.54
N LYS A 46 3.75 -3.62 10.80
CA LYS A 46 5.20 -3.55 11.05
C LYS A 46 5.48 -3.03 12.46
N HIS A 47 4.74 -2.02 12.92
CA HIS A 47 4.92 -1.47 14.25
C HIS A 47 4.43 -2.42 15.36
N LEU A 48 3.30 -3.11 15.13
CA LEU A 48 2.67 -3.98 16.13
C LEU A 48 3.32 -5.36 16.23
N GLU A 49 3.64 -5.98 15.11
CA GLU A 49 4.04 -7.40 15.03
C GLU A 49 5.46 -7.59 14.51
N GLY A 50 6.11 -6.51 14.08
CA GLY A 50 7.43 -6.54 13.47
C GLY A 50 7.40 -6.81 11.96
N GLU A 51 8.55 -6.61 11.36
CA GLU A 51 8.76 -6.68 9.91
C GLU A 51 8.62 -8.09 9.32
N ASP A 52 8.91 -9.12 10.11
CA ASP A 52 8.85 -10.53 9.68
C ASP A 52 7.48 -11.19 9.90
N SER A 53 6.48 -10.44 10.37
CA SER A 53 5.14 -10.97 10.60
C SER A 53 4.48 -11.47 9.31
N ASP A 54 3.61 -12.46 9.44
CA ASP A 54 2.89 -13.03 8.29
C ASP A 54 1.99 -11.98 7.62
N LYS A 55 1.41 -11.06 8.41
CA LYS A 55 0.61 -9.94 7.89
C LYS A 55 1.44 -8.99 7.05
N VAL A 56 2.64 -8.62 7.51
CA VAL A 56 3.55 -7.74 6.74
C VAL A 56 3.97 -8.43 5.44
N ARG A 57 4.24 -9.74 5.47
CA ARG A 57 4.55 -10.51 4.26
C ARG A 57 3.39 -10.56 3.27
N ASP A 58 2.17 -10.81 3.72
CA ASP A 58 0.96 -10.80 2.86
C ASP A 58 0.77 -9.41 2.22
N ILE A 59 0.94 -8.33 2.99
CA ILE A 59 0.85 -6.95 2.48
C ILE A 59 1.88 -6.68 1.38
N ILE A 60 3.15 -7.05 1.59
CA ILE A 60 4.19 -6.88 0.57
C ILE A 60 3.84 -7.72 -0.67
N GLN A 61 3.34 -8.94 -0.51
CA GLN A 61 2.91 -9.77 -1.63
C GLN A 61 1.78 -9.11 -2.43
N LYS A 62 0.82 -8.47 -1.76
CA LYS A 62 -0.24 -7.72 -2.46
C LYS A 62 0.30 -6.50 -3.18
N LEU A 63 1.11 -5.68 -2.51
CA LEU A 63 1.70 -4.49 -3.11
C LEU A 63 2.55 -4.83 -4.34
N THR A 64 3.28 -5.95 -4.31
CA THR A 64 4.11 -6.39 -5.44
C THR A 64 3.34 -7.18 -6.51
N SER A 65 2.03 -7.39 -6.32
CA SER A 65 1.21 -8.15 -7.26
C SER A 65 1.06 -7.43 -8.61
N PRO A 66 0.95 -8.18 -9.72
CA PRO A 66 0.75 -7.59 -11.04
C PRO A 66 -0.47 -6.67 -11.15
N GLU A 67 -1.52 -6.95 -10.37
CA GLU A 67 -2.79 -6.22 -10.34
C GLU A 67 -2.64 -4.78 -9.84
N LEU A 68 -1.66 -4.53 -8.96
CA LEU A 68 -1.39 -3.20 -8.42
C LEU A 68 -0.33 -2.42 -9.19
N ARG A 69 0.34 -3.02 -10.17
CA ARG A 69 1.37 -2.31 -10.97
C ARG A 69 0.88 -1.00 -11.60
N PRO A 70 -0.31 -0.92 -12.21
CA PRO A 70 -0.79 0.35 -12.78
C PRO A 70 -0.94 1.45 -11.71
N ALA A 71 -1.50 1.09 -10.56
CA ALA A 71 -1.65 2.02 -9.43
C ALA A 71 -0.31 2.44 -8.83
N LEU A 72 0.64 1.50 -8.71
CA LEU A 72 2.00 1.80 -8.25
C LEU A 72 2.75 2.73 -9.19
N ARG A 73 2.62 2.56 -10.52
CA ARG A 73 3.22 3.49 -11.48
C ARG A 73 2.64 4.88 -11.37
N LEU A 74 1.33 5.00 -11.17
CA LEU A 74 0.68 6.28 -10.93
C LEU A 74 1.22 6.92 -9.64
N TRP A 75 1.37 6.13 -8.57
CA TRP A 75 1.95 6.59 -7.31
C TRP A 75 3.43 6.98 -7.44
N TYR A 76 4.20 6.28 -8.27
CA TYR A 76 5.57 6.64 -8.62
C TYR A 76 5.66 7.90 -9.49
N GLN A 77 4.58 8.32 -10.14
CA GLN A 77 4.58 9.57 -10.90
C GLN A 77 4.21 10.78 -10.03
N ASP A 78 3.66 10.55 -8.84
CA ASP A 78 3.33 11.61 -7.88
C ASP A 78 4.64 12.27 -7.36
N PRO A 79 4.80 13.60 -7.45
CA PRO A 79 6.00 14.28 -6.98
C PRO A 79 6.26 14.04 -5.49
N MET A 80 7.46 13.58 -5.17
CA MET A 80 7.91 13.28 -3.79
C MET A 80 7.80 14.48 -2.82
N GLU A 81 7.68 15.71 -3.31
CA GLU A 81 7.52 16.92 -2.47
C GLU A 81 6.26 16.89 -1.60
N THR A 82 5.24 16.10 -1.95
CA THR A 82 4.02 15.93 -1.15
C THR A 82 4.13 14.78 -0.14
N MET A 83 5.20 13.98 -0.20
CA MET A 83 5.36 12.75 0.57
C MET A 83 6.27 12.97 1.80
N ASN A 84 5.86 12.43 2.95
CA ASN A 84 6.73 12.39 4.13
C ASN A 84 7.92 11.43 3.91
N ALA A 85 8.98 11.56 4.72
CA ALA A 85 10.20 10.77 4.58
C ALA A 85 9.97 9.26 4.63
N SER A 86 9.03 8.79 5.46
CA SER A 86 8.67 7.37 5.56
C SER A 86 8.06 6.84 4.26
N ALA A 87 7.19 7.62 3.62
CA ALA A 87 6.57 7.25 2.35
C ALA A 87 7.61 7.23 1.21
N ALA A 88 8.60 8.13 1.25
CA ALA A 88 9.72 8.13 0.30
C ALA A 88 10.63 6.89 0.45
N GLU A 89 10.99 6.53 1.68
CA GLU A 89 11.79 5.32 1.96
C GLU A 89 11.04 4.05 1.54
N PHE A 90 9.74 3.98 1.87
CA PHE A 90 8.89 2.86 1.48
C PHE A 90 8.77 2.74 -0.04
N ARG A 91 8.62 3.87 -0.74
CA ARG A 91 8.57 3.93 -2.20
C ARG A 91 9.83 3.36 -2.84
N GLN A 92 11.00 3.75 -2.33
CA GLN A 92 12.29 3.23 -2.80
C GLN A 92 12.40 1.73 -2.58
N ARG A 93 12.05 1.24 -1.39
CA ARG A 93 12.03 -0.20 -1.09
C ARG A 93 11.11 -0.96 -2.04
N LEU A 94 9.90 -0.46 -2.24
CA LEU A 94 8.91 -1.11 -3.08
C LEU A 94 9.38 -1.20 -4.53
N SER A 95 9.95 -0.11 -5.05
CA SER A 95 10.53 -0.06 -6.41
C SER A 95 11.59 -1.15 -6.62
N GLY A 96 12.47 -1.36 -5.63
CA GLY A 96 13.47 -2.43 -5.64
C GLY A 96 12.86 -3.84 -5.61
N LEU A 97 11.75 -4.02 -4.87
CA LEU A 97 11.05 -5.32 -4.78
C LEU A 97 10.29 -5.68 -6.06
N VAL A 98 9.68 -4.71 -6.74
CA VAL A 98 8.98 -4.96 -8.03
C VAL A 98 9.91 -4.91 -9.25
N GLY A 99 11.15 -4.45 -9.08
CA GLY A 99 12.11 -4.24 -10.17
C GLY A 99 11.72 -3.07 -11.10
N GLU A 100 10.88 -2.16 -10.64
CA GLU A 100 10.55 -0.93 -11.37
C GLU A 100 11.50 0.18 -10.89
N THR A 101 12.15 0.89 -11.82
CA THR A 101 13.07 1.99 -11.48
C THR A 101 12.26 3.28 -11.33
N LEU A 102 12.43 3.97 -10.19
CA LEU A 102 11.84 5.29 -9.92
C LEU A 102 12.38 6.37 -10.87
#